data_AF-A0A944C758-F1
#
_entry.id   AF-A0A944C758-F1
#
_cell.length_a   1.000
_cell.length_b   1.000
_cell.length_c   1.000
_cell.angle_alpha   90.00
_cell.angle_beta   90.00
_cell.angle_gamma   90.00
#
_symmetry.space_group_name_H-M   'P 1'
#
loop_
_entity.id
_entity.type
_entity.pdbx_description
1 polymer ?
#
loop_
_entity_poly.entity_id
_entity_poly.type
_entity_poly.pdbx_seq_one_letter_code
_entity_poly.pdbx_strand_id
1 'polypeptide(L)'
;MRRYSRIALACALGACACLLAACSGNITASKVPAASYSAQSEYMQAAIDEAREGIYNNHGGPFGSVIVKDGKIIGSGHNHVLSNNDSTCHGEIDAIRNTEAALETFDLSGCELYATGEPCPMCLAACLWANIDKVYYGCTIEDNALIGFRDEQFDELMGGRENLDDYLVELDREACLQLFDEYRALDAQRY
;
A
#
# COMPACT_ATOMS: atom_id res chain seq x y z
N MET A 1 13.88 33.69 27.15
CA MET A 1 14.43 32.99 28.33
C MET A 1 13.40 32.00 28.87
N ARG A 2 13.48 30.73 28.46
CA ARG A 2 12.79 29.60 29.11
C ARG A 2 13.82 28.49 29.25
N ARG A 3 14.13 28.16 30.51
CA ARG A 3 15.11 27.14 30.90
C ARG A 3 14.38 25.79 30.87
N TYR A 4 14.84 24.85 30.06
CA TYR A 4 14.55 23.44 30.26
C TYR A 4 15.84 22.76 30.71
N SER A 5 15.82 22.32 31.97
CA SER A 5 16.91 21.64 32.64
C SER A 5 17.20 20.29 32.00
N ARG A 6 18.48 20.05 31.72
CA ARG A 6 19.05 18.75 31.40
C ARG A 6 18.92 17.84 32.63
N ILE A 7 18.27 16.70 32.49
CA ILE A 7 18.45 15.57 33.40
C ILE A 7 19.24 14.53 32.61
N ALA A 8 20.53 14.44 32.95
CA ALA A 8 21.36 13.31 32.60
C ALA A 8 21.18 12.24 33.68
N LEU A 9 20.78 11.03 33.29
CA LEU A 9 20.95 9.86 34.14
C LEU A 9 21.67 8.80 33.31
N ALA A 10 22.90 8.54 33.71
CA ALA A 10 23.75 7.49 33.19
C ALA A 10 23.61 6.23 34.06
N CYS A 11 24.02 5.11 33.46
CA CYS A 11 24.43 3.84 34.08
C CYS A 11 23.35 2.76 34.23
N ALA A 12 23.44 1.72 33.39
CA ALA A 12 23.86 0.38 33.85
C ALA A 12 24.16 -0.52 32.64
N LEU A 13 25.42 -0.95 32.54
CA LEU A 13 25.87 -2.05 31.70
C LEU A 13 25.26 -3.36 32.21
N GLY A 14 24.51 -4.05 31.36
CA GLY A 14 24.01 -5.40 31.60
C GLY A 14 24.12 -6.21 30.33
N ALA A 15 25.29 -6.81 30.10
CA ALA A 15 25.46 -7.83 29.08
C ALA A 15 24.69 -9.09 29.52
N CYS A 16 23.56 -9.36 28.88
CA CYS A 16 22.88 -10.65 28.98
C CYS A 16 22.94 -11.31 27.61
N ALA A 17 23.95 -12.17 27.43
CA ALA A 17 23.97 -13.15 26.36
C ALA A 17 22.94 -14.22 26.68
N CYS A 18 21.88 -14.35 25.87
CA CYS A 18 21.17 -15.61 25.74
C CYS A 18 20.23 -15.64 24.54
N LEU A 19 20.43 -16.69 23.74
CA LEU A 19 19.48 -17.32 22.82
C LEU A 19 19.13 -16.57 21.54
N LEU A 20 19.90 -16.92 20.50
CA LEU A 20 19.39 -17.10 19.13
C LEU A 20 18.13 -17.99 19.18
N ALA A 21 16.96 -17.38 19.35
CA ALA A 21 15.71 -18.01 18.95
C ALA A 21 15.71 -17.95 17.41
N ALA A 22 16.06 -19.07 16.78
CA ALA A 22 15.72 -19.29 15.39
C ALA A 22 14.19 -19.16 15.28
N CYS A 23 13.73 -18.08 14.67
CA CYS A 23 12.34 -17.93 14.25
C CYS A 23 12.08 -18.96 13.17
N SER A 24 11.81 -20.21 13.57
CA SER A 24 11.14 -21.19 12.73
C SER A 24 9.69 -20.73 12.61
N GLY A 25 9.46 -19.69 11.82
CA GLY A 25 8.12 -19.28 11.42
C GLY A 25 7.50 -20.46 10.67
N ASN A 26 6.50 -21.08 11.29
CA ASN A 26 5.59 -21.95 10.58
C ASN A 26 4.95 -21.10 9.48
N ILE A 27 5.39 -21.29 8.23
CA ILE A 27 4.68 -20.78 7.06
C ILE A 27 3.38 -21.57 7.02
N THR A 28 2.32 -21.02 7.61
CA THR A 28 0.97 -21.48 7.30
C THR A 28 0.76 -21.20 5.83
N ALA A 29 0.53 -22.24 5.02
CA ALA A 29 0.20 -22.08 3.61
C ALA A 29 -0.89 -21.01 3.45
N SER A 30 -0.67 -20.04 2.55
CA SER A 30 -1.67 -18.99 2.29
C SER A 30 -3.00 -19.66 1.94
N LYS A 31 -4.08 -19.16 2.54
CA LYS A 31 -5.45 -19.61 2.25
C LYS A 31 -5.98 -19.04 0.94
N VAL A 32 -5.22 -18.14 0.31
CA VAL A 32 -5.57 -17.52 -0.96
C VAL A 32 -5.37 -18.53 -2.10
N PRO A 33 -6.42 -18.87 -2.87
CA PRO A 33 -6.29 -19.70 -4.07
C PRO A 33 -5.29 -19.10 -5.06
N ALA A 34 -4.67 -19.92 -5.91
CA ALA A 34 -3.84 -19.39 -6.99
C ALA A 34 -4.68 -18.55 -7.97
N ALA A 35 -4.17 -17.38 -8.36
CA ALA A 35 -4.81 -16.55 -9.38
C ALA A 35 -4.75 -17.24 -10.76
N SER A 36 -5.79 -17.08 -11.58
CA SER A 36 -5.79 -17.51 -12.99
C SER A 36 -5.23 -16.45 -13.94
N TYR A 37 -4.68 -15.37 -13.39
CA TYR A 37 -4.21 -14.20 -14.09
C TYR A 37 -2.89 -13.70 -13.50
N SER A 38 -2.17 -12.89 -14.27
CA SER A 38 -0.90 -12.31 -13.85
C SER A 38 -0.61 -10.98 -14.55
N ALA A 39 0.02 -10.06 -13.83
CA ALA A 39 0.60 -8.85 -14.40
C ALA A 39 1.93 -9.15 -15.14
N GLN A 40 2.32 -8.27 -16.07
CA GLN A 40 3.62 -8.39 -16.75
C GLN A 40 4.74 -7.85 -15.86
N SER A 41 4.48 -6.78 -15.11
CA SER A 41 5.38 -6.24 -14.09
C SER A 41 5.37 -7.12 -12.85
N GLU A 42 6.54 -7.53 -12.37
CA GLU A 42 6.68 -8.25 -11.10
C GLU A 42 6.22 -7.40 -9.90
N TYR A 43 6.35 -6.07 -9.99
CA TYR A 43 5.93 -5.15 -8.94
C TYR A 43 4.41 -5.00 -8.90
N MET A 44 3.76 -4.90 -10.08
CA MET A 44 2.30 -4.91 -10.12
C MET A 44 1.74 -6.27 -9.70
N GLN A 45 2.42 -7.37 -10.05
CA GLN A 45 2.04 -8.70 -9.57
C GLN A 45 2.09 -8.76 -8.03
N ALA A 46 3.14 -8.23 -7.40
CA ALA A 46 3.24 -8.17 -5.95
C ALA A 46 2.12 -7.30 -5.33
N ALA A 47 1.75 -6.19 -5.96
CA ALA A 47 0.62 -5.35 -5.53
C ALA A 47 -0.72 -6.10 -5.63
N ILE A 48 -0.92 -6.89 -6.70
CA ILE A 48 -2.07 -7.79 -6.84
C ILE A 48 -2.09 -8.83 -5.72
N ASP A 49 -0.96 -9.48 -5.45
CA ASP A 49 -0.88 -10.51 -4.41
C ASP A 49 -1.24 -9.95 -3.02
N GLU A 50 -0.78 -8.73 -2.69
CA GLU A 50 -1.19 -7.99 -1.48
C GLU A 50 -2.70 -7.71 -1.44
N ALA A 51 -3.27 -7.20 -2.53
CA ALA A 51 -4.71 -6.95 -2.61
C ALA A 51 -5.50 -8.25 -2.40
N ARG A 52 -5.02 -9.37 -2.96
CA ARG A 52 -5.64 -10.69 -2.80
C ARG A 52 -5.59 -11.15 -1.34
N GLU A 53 -4.46 -11.01 -0.66
CA GLU A 53 -4.40 -11.28 0.78
C GLU A 53 -5.42 -10.44 1.55
N GLY A 54 -5.57 -9.15 1.22
CA GLY A 54 -6.57 -8.28 1.84
C GLY A 54 -8.02 -8.75 1.66
N ILE A 55 -8.45 -9.04 0.43
CA ILE A 55 -9.84 -9.41 0.14
C ILE A 55 -10.22 -10.78 0.72
N TYR A 56 -9.31 -11.76 0.67
CA TYR A 56 -9.59 -13.11 1.19
C TYR A 56 -9.61 -13.18 2.73
N ASN A 57 -8.95 -12.24 3.40
CA ASN A 57 -8.99 -12.09 4.84
C ASN A 57 -10.02 -11.04 5.31
N ASN A 58 -10.81 -10.46 4.40
CA ASN A 58 -11.82 -9.43 4.68
C ASN A 58 -11.24 -8.21 5.40
N HIS A 59 -10.03 -7.79 5.02
CA HIS A 59 -9.37 -6.60 5.55
C HIS A 59 -9.93 -5.30 4.93
N GLY A 60 -10.35 -5.37 3.66
CA GLY A 60 -10.74 -4.19 2.90
C GLY A 60 -11.07 -4.49 1.44
N GLY A 61 -11.04 -3.43 0.61
CA GLY A 61 -11.24 -3.51 -0.84
C GLY A 61 -10.04 -4.10 -1.59
N PRO A 62 -10.15 -4.30 -2.93
CA PRO A 62 -9.13 -4.93 -3.78
C PRO A 62 -7.96 -4.01 -4.11
N PHE A 63 -7.46 -3.28 -3.13
CA PHE A 63 -6.41 -2.28 -3.29
C PHE A 63 -5.15 -2.71 -2.56
N GLY A 64 -4.13 -3.06 -3.33
CA GLY A 64 -2.80 -3.42 -2.86
C GLY A 64 -1.76 -2.50 -3.49
N SER A 65 -0.64 -2.33 -2.79
CA SER A 65 0.44 -1.47 -3.24
C SER A 65 1.80 -1.96 -2.77
N VAL A 66 2.83 -1.70 -3.58
CA VAL A 66 4.22 -1.92 -3.21
C VAL A 66 5.05 -0.68 -3.55
N ILE A 67 6.08 -0.43 -2.75
CA ILE A 67 7.05 0.66 -2.97
C ILE A 67 8.41 0.06 -3.27
N VAL A 68 8.99 0.49 -4.37
CA VAL A 68 10.23 -0.03 -4.96
C VAL A 68 11.31 1.04 -4.88
N LYS A 69 12.53 0.64 -4.51
CA LYS A 69 13.74 1.47 -4.58
C LYS A 69 14.89 0.64 -5.12
N ASP A 70 15.58 1.17 -6.13
CA ASP A 70 16.70 0.48 -6.80
C ASP A 70 16.34 -0.95 -7.29
N GLY A 71 15.13 -1.10 -7.83
CA GLY A 71 14.60 -2.37 -8.34
C GLY A 71 14.20 -3.40 -7.27
N LYS A 72 14.12 -2.99 -5.99
CA LYS A 72 13.73 -3.86 -4.87
C LYS A 72 12.49 -3.33 -4.18
N ILE A 73 11.55 -4.22 -3.86
CA ILE A 73 10.43 -3.90 -2.99
C ILE A 73 10.96 -3.64 -1.57
N ILE A 74 10.68 -2.45 -1.05
CA ILE A 74 11.08 -2.03 0.30
C ILE A 74 9.93 -2.22 1.28
N GLY A 75 8.72 -1.90 0.86
CA GLY A 75 7.50 -2.16 1.63
C GLY A 75 6.32 -2.45 0.73
N SER A 76 5.34 -3.10 1.31
CA SER A 76 4.07 -3.47 0.70
C SER A 76 2.93 -3.16 1.66
N GLY A 77 1.72 -3.07 1.15
CA GLY A 77 0.53 -2.84 1.94
C GLY A 77 -0.74 -3.07 1.13
N HIS A 78 -1.85 -3.23 1.83
CA HIS A 78 -3.16 -3.35 1.21
C HIS A 78 -4.22 -2.66 2.06
N ASN A 79 -5.43 -2.58 1.51
CA ASN A 79 -6.55 -1.96 2.18
C ASN A 79 -6.92 -2.68 3.48
N HIS A 80 -6.81 -1.98 4.60
CA HIS A 80 -7.18 -2.46 5.93
C HIS A 80 -8.33 -1.65 6.56
N VAL A 81 -9.14 -0.96 5.75
CA VAL A 81 -10.19 -0.08 6.27
C VAL A 81 -11.18 -0.83 7.16
N LEU A 82 -11.60 -2.04 6.76
CA LEU A 82 -12.58 -2.83 7.50
C LEU A 82 -11.94 -3.48 8.74
N SER A 83 -10.77 -4.08 8.62
CA SER A 83 -10.11 -4.77 9.73
C SER A 83 -9.59 -3.83 10.81
N ASN A 84 -9.08 -2.65 10.43
CA ASN A 84 -8.52 -1.68 11.38
C ASN A 84 -9.55 -0.66 11.88
N ASN A 85 -10.75 -0.57 11.27
CA ASN A 85 -11.68 0.55 11.49
C ASN A 85 -11.01 1.92 11.29
N ASP A 86 -10.14 2.03 10.27
CA ASP A 86 -9.40 3.23 9.91
C ASP A 86 -9.71 3.57 8.45
N SER A 87 -10.55 4.59 8.24
CA SER A 87 -10.92 5.05 6.90
C SER A 87 -9.75 5.59 6.07
N THR A 88 -8.57 5.78 6.67
CA THR A 88 -7.36 6.23 5.97
C THR A 88 -6.45 5.08 5.55
N CYS A 89 -6.68 3.85 6.01
CA CYS A 89 -5.78 2.71 5.80
C CYS A 89 -5.98 2.05 4.42
N HIS A 90 -5.84 2.85 3.36
CA HIS A 90 -5.81 2.40 1.97
C HIS A 90 -4.47 1.70 1.66
N GLY A 91 -4.41 0.95 0.55
CA GLY A 91 -3.22 0.18 0.18
C GLY A 91 -1.97 1.05 0.02
N GLU A 92 -2.11 2.22 -0.59
CA GLU A 92 -1.02 3.17 -0.79
C GLU A 92 -0.53 3.76 0.53
N ILE A 93 -1.46 4.12 1.42
CA ILE A 93 -1.15 4.66 2.76
C ILE A 93 -0.44 3.62 3.61
N ASP A 94 -0.92 2.38 3.58
CA ASP A 94 -0.33 1.26 4.32
C ASP A 94 1.08 0.95 3.79
N ALA A 95 1.27 0.89 2.47
CA ALA A 95 2.57 0.70 1.86
C ALA A 95 3.56 1.84 2.21
N ILE A 96 3.12 3.11 2.16
CA ILE A 96 3.92 4.27 2.58
C ILE A 96 4.37 4.09 4.03
N ARG A 97 3.44 3.86 4.96
CA ARG A 97 3.75 3.70 6.40
C ARG A 97 4.73 2.55 6.63
N ASN A 98 4.54 1.42 5.95
CA ASN A 98 5.40 0.24 6.07
C ASN A 98 6.81 0.52 5.52
N THR A 99 6.93 1.22 4.40
CA THR A 99 8.23 1.62 3.83
C THR A 99 8.95 2.66 4.69
N GLU A 100 8.24 3.68 5.17
CA GLU A 100 8.80 4.70 6.08
C GLU A 100 9.35 4.06 7.35
N ALA A 101 8.62 3.10 7.93
CA ALA A 101 9.06 2.34 9.09
C ALA A 101 10.30 1.48 8.78
N ALA A 102 10.33 0.83 7.61
CA ALA A 102 11.46 -0.02 7.20
C ALA A 102 12.75 0.78 6.93
N LEU A 103 12.63 2.01 6.42
CA LEU A 103 13.76 2.89 6.11
C LEU A 103 14.09 3.88 7.24
N GLU A 104 13.26 3.95 8.28
CA GLU A 104 13.34 4.92 9.38
C GLU A 104 13.37 6.38 8.88
N THR A 105 12.60 6.70 7.84
CA THR A 105 12.50 8.04 7.22
C THR A 105 11.10 8.31 6.72
N PHE A 106 10.69 9.58 6.71
CA PHE A 106 9.44 10.06 6.07
C PHE A 106 9.65 10.46 4.60
N ASP A 107 10.90 10.59 4.17
CA ASP A 107 11.26 11.00 2.81
C ASP A 107 11.56 9.76 1.97
N LEU A 108 10.68 9.48 1.03
CA LEU A 108 10.75 8.36 0.09
C LEU A 108 11.24 8.80 -1.31
N SER A 109 11.97 9.92 -1.41
CA SER A 109 12.65 10.31 -2.65
C SER A 109 13.46 9.16 -3.26
N GLY A 110 13.34 9.00 -4.59
CA GLY A 110 13.96 7.90 -5.33
C GLY A 110 13.19 6.58 -5.25
N CYS A 111 12.01 6.55 -4.63
CA CYS A 111 11.11 5.40 -4.65
C CYS A 111 10.02 5.56 -5.71
N GLU A 112 9.55 4.42 -6.23
CA GLU A 112 8.39 4.31 -7.12
C GLU A 112 7.30 3.49 -6.43
N LEU A 113 6.03 3.84 -6.63
CA LEU A 113 4.88 3.10 -6.08
C LEU A 113 4.10 2.41 -7.18
N TYR A 114 3.70 1.17 -6.94
CA TYR A 114 2.83 0.39 -7.82
C TYR A 114 1.55 0.06 -7.08
N ALA A 115 0.39 0.46 -7.61
CA ALA A 115 -0.92 0.26 -7.00
C ALA A 115 -1.89 -0.45 -7.95
N THR A 116 -2.73 -1.35 -7.42
CA THR A 116 -3.72 -2.07 -8.23
C THR A 116 -4.84 -1.17 -8.76
N GLY A 117 -5.07 -0.02 -8.14
CA GLY A 117 -5.98 1.02 -8.60
C GLY A 117 -5.32 2.40 -8.56
N GLU A 118 -5.78 3.30 -9.40
CA GLU A 118 -5.33 4.68 -9.45
C GLU A 118 -5.55 5.36 -8.09
N PRO A 119 -4.54 6.06 -7.53
CA PRO A 119 -4.67 6.64 -6.21
C PRO A 119 -5.84 7.61 -6.10
N CYS A 120 -6.66 7.46 -5.07
CA CYS A 120 -7.69 8.45 -4.73
C CYS A 120 -7.06 9.77 -4.27
N PRO A 121 -7.81 10.89 -4.17
CA PRO A 121 -7.23 12.19 -3.79
C PRO A 121 -6.41 12.18 -2.49
N MET A 122 -6.81 11.37 -1.49
CA MET A 122 -6.07 11.20 -0.24
C MET A 122 -4.72 10.51 -0.48
N CYS A 123 -4.74 9.37 -1.18
CA CYS A 123 -3.54 8.58 -1.45
C CYS A 123 -2.58 9.33 -2.38
N LEU A 124 -3.09 10.03 -3.39
CA LEU A 124 -2.31 10.88 -4.27
C LEU A 124 -1.58 11.97 -3.48
N ALA A 125 -2.29 12.69 -2.60
CA ALA A 125 -1.66 13.69 -1.75
C ALA A 125 -0.60 13.07 -0.83
N ALA A 126 -0.83 11.88 -0.28
CA ALA A 126 0.14 11.19 0.56
C ALA A 126 1.41 10.80 -0.23
N CYS A 127 1.29 10.32 -1.46
CA CYS A 127 2.43 10.03 -2.33
C CYS A 127 3.30 11.27 -2.57
N LEU A 128 2.65 12.42 -2.82
CA LEU A 128 3.34 13.70 -2.98
C LEU A 128 4.03 14.16 -1.69
N TRP A 129 3.38 14.02 -0.52
CA TRP A 129 3.98 14.36 0.78
C TRP A 129 5.17 13.47 1.14
N ALA A 130 5.15 12.21 0.72
CA ALA A 130 6.24 11.25 0.93
C ALA A 130 7.39 11.42 -0.08
N ASN A 131 7.28 12.34 -1.05
CA ASN A 131 8.22 12.52 -2.17
C ASN A 131 8.46 11.26 -3.00
N ILE A 132 7.43 10.43 -3.22
CA ILE A 132 7.53 9.31 -4.19
C ILE A 132 7.73 9.90 -5.58
N ASP A 133 8.68 9.39 -6.36
CA ASP A 133 9.09 9.97 -7.66
C ASP A 133 8.10 9.63 -8.78
N LYS A 134 7.49 8.45 -8.72
CA LYS A 134 6.60 7.93 -9.75
C LYS A 134 5.55 6.99 -9.16
N VAL A 135 4.33 7.04 -9.69
CA VAL A 135 3.27 6.09 -9.36
C VAL A 135 2.80 5.38 -10.61
N TYR A 136 2.83 4.05 -10.58
CA TYR A 136 2.24 3.18 -11.58
C TYR A 136 0.95 2.59 -11.03
N TYR A 137 -0.11 2.59 -11.83
CA TYR A 137 -1.41 2.09 -11.40
C TYR A 137 -2.06 1.16 -12.42
N GLY A 138 -2.86 0.22 -11.92
CA GLY A 138 -3.62 -0.73 -12.75
C GLY A 138 -4.96 -0.18 -13.23
N CYS A 139 -5.99 -0.33 -12.40
CA CYS A 139 -7.35 0.14 -12.67
C CYS A 139 -7.45 1.67 -12.57
N THR A 140 -8.30 2.30 -13.37
CA THR A 140 -8.55 3.76 -13.29
C THR A 140 -9.52 4.12 -12.17
N ILE A 141 -9.67 5.41 -11.88
CA ILE A 141 -10.73 5.91 -10.98
C ILE A 141 -12.14 5.46 -11.42
N GLU A 142 -12.41 5.44 -12.73
CA GLU A 142 -13.70 4.97 -13.26
C GLU A 142 -13.89 3.47 -13.00
N ASP A 143 -12.84 2.66 -13.10
CA ASP A 143 -12.91 1.23 -12.78
C ASP A 143 -13.21 1.01 -11.27
N ASN A 144 -12.63 1.83 -10.39
CA ASN A 144 -12.91 1.80 -8.95
C ASN A 144 -14.39 2.10 -8.66
N ALA A 145 -14.99 3.04 -9.42
CA ALA A 145 -16.40 3.37 -9.29
C ALA A 145 -17.32 2.19 -9.67
N LEU A 146 -16.95 1.39 -10.66
CA LEU A 146 -17.73 0.22 -11.10
C LEU A 146 -17.84 -0.88 -10.03
N ILE A 147 -16.90 -0.92 -9.07
CA ILE A 147 -16.95 -1.84 -7.93
C ILE A 147 -17.50 -1.21 -6.64
N GLY A 148 -17.99 0.04 -6.74
CA GLY A 148 -18.77 0.71 -5.70
C GLY A 148 -17.95 1.64 -4.80
N PHE A 149 -16.71 1.96 -5.15
CA PHE A 149 -15.93 2.97 -4.44
C PHE A 149 -16.22 4.37 -5.00
N ARG A 150 -15.89 5.41 -4.23
CA ARG A 150 -16.34 6.80 -4.45
C ARG A 150 -15.22 7.73 -4.87
N ASP A 151 -14.14 7.18 -5.40
CA ASP A 151 -12.92 7.89 -5.77
C ASP A 151 -13.24 9.04 -6.74
N GLU A 152 -14.06 8.78 -7.76
CA GLU A 152 -14.52 9.75 -8.75
C GLU A 152 -15.20 10.97 -8.10
N GLN A 153 -16.08 10.74 -7.12
CA GLN A 153 -16.79 11.83 -6.44
C GLN A 153 -15.85 12.75 -5.66
N PHE A 154 -14.81 12.17 -5.05
CA PHE A 154 -13.79 12.96 -4.35
C PHE A 154 -12.87 13.65 -5.34
N ASP A 155 -12.59 13.01 -6.47
CA ASP A 155 -11.72 13.55 -7.49
C ASP A 155 -12.31 14.80 -8.15
N GLU A 156 -13.59 14.73 -8.54
CA GLU A 156 -14.33 15.88 -9.07
C GLU A 156 -14.36 17.07 -8.11
N LEU A 157 -14.43 16.80 -6.79
CA LEU A 157 -14.45 17.83 -5.76
C LEU A 157 -13.08 18.53 -5.59
N MET A 158 -11.99 17.77 -5.68
CA MET A 158 -10.65 18.25 -5.39
C MET A 158 -9.94 18.79 -6.64
N GLY A 159 -10.22 18.21 -7.81
CA GLY A 159 -9.59 18.56 -9.09
C GLY A 159 -8.06 18.46 -9.06
N GLY A 160 -7.39 19.15 -9.98
CA GLY A 160 -5.94 19.36 -9.92
C GLY A 160 -5.07 18.19 -10.37
N ARG A 161 -5.65 17.17 -11.04
CA ARG A 161 -4.89 16.11 -11.71
C ARG A 161 -4.32 16.50 -13.06
N GLU A 162 -4.80 17.60 -13.61
CA GLU A 162 -4.30 18.16 -14.86
C GLU A 162 -2.79 18.42 -14.68
N ASN A 163 -1.95 17.79 -15.50
CA ASN A 163 -0.47 17.80 -15.45
C ASN A 163 0.21 16.74 -14.55
N LEU A 164 -0.47 15.66 -14.17
CA LEU A 164 0.16 14.52 -13.50
C LEU A 164 0.51 13.35 -14.43
N ASP A 165 0.38 13.50 -15.74
CA ASP A 165 0.62 12.42 -16.72
C ASP A 165 2.06 11.86 -16.65
N ASP A 166 3.04 12.71 -16.32
CA ASP A 166 4.42 12.31 -16.10
C ASP A 166 4.66 11.73 -14.70
N TYR A 167 3.67 11.73 -13.81
CA TYR A 167 3.76 11.22 -12.45
C TYR A 167 2.97 9.92 -12.27
N LEU A 168 1.73 9.89 -12.77
CA LEU A 168 0.80 8.77 -12.74
C LEU A 168 0.83 8.04 -14.09
N VAL A 169 1.23 6.77 -14.09
CA VAL A 169 1.33 5.97 -15.32
C VAL A 169 0.49 4.71 -15.20
N GLU A 170 -0.46 4.53 -16.13
CA GLU A 170 -1.22 3.29 -16.24
C GLU A 170 -0.30 2.13 -16.66
N LEU A 171 -0.42 0.98 -15.98
CA LEU A 171 0.37 -0.22 -16.19
C LEU A 171 -0.44 -1.47 -15.79
N ASP A 172 -0.44 -2.50 -16.63
CA ASP A 172 -1.04 -3.81 -16.32
C ASP A 172 -2.55 -3.76 -15.92
N ARG A 173 -3.30 -2.80 -16.46
CA ARG A 173 -4.73 -2.60 -16.18
C ARG A 173 -5.58 -3.87 -16.34
N GLU A 174 -5.36 -4.65 -17.38
CA GLU A 174 -6.10 -5.89 -17.64
C GLU A 174 -5.99 -6.90 -16.49
N ALA A 175 -4.78 -7.07 -15.91
CA ALA A 175 -4.59 -7.97 -14.77
C ALA A 175 -5.28 -7.44 -13.51
N CYS A 176 -5.28 -6.12 -13.31
CA CYS A 176 -5.95 -5.48 -12.18
C CYS A 176 -7.49 -5.51 -12.31
N LEU A 177 -8.03 -5.44 -13.53
CA LEU A 177 -9.46 -5.64 -13.79
C LEU A 177 -9.90 -7.06 -13.41
N GLN A 178 -9.06 -8.07 -13.66
CA GLN A 178 -9.34 -9.45 -13.25
C GLN A 178 -9.34 -9.61 -11.71
N LEU A 179 -8.49 -8.87 -11.00
CA LEU A 179 -8.55 -8.76 -9.54
C LEU A 179 -9.86 -8.11 -9.07
N PHE A 180 -10.33 -7.06 -9.73
CA PHE A 180 -11.59 -6.40 -9.38
C PHE A 180 -12.78 -7.32 -9.62
N ASP A 181 -12.79 -8.08 -10.72
CA ASP A 181 -13.82 -9.09 -10.97
C ASP A 181 -13.77 -10.23 -9.95
N GLU A 182 -12.58 -10.67 -9.51
CA GLU A 182 -12.43 -11.63 -8.41
C GLU A 182 -13.06 -11.08 -7.12
N TYR A 183 -12.76 -9.83 -6.76
CA TYR A 183 -13.36 -9.18 -5.59
C TYR A 183 -14.88 -9.08 -5.67
N ARG A 184 -15.44 -8.73 -6.84
CA ARG A 184 -16.90 -8.67 -7.03
C ARG A 184 -17.59 -10.02 -6.89
N ALA A 185 -16.90 -11.11 -7.25
CA ALA A 185 -17.41 -12.46 -7.14
C ALA A 185 -17.41 -12.97 -5.69
N LEU A 186 -16.54 -12.41 -4.84
CA LEU A 186 -16.56 -12.60 -3.40
C LEU A 186 -17.66 -11.71 -2.81
N ASP A 187 -18.56 -12.26 -1.98
CA ASP A 187 -19.60 -11.49 -1.27
C ASP A 187 -18.99 -10.68 -0.11
N ALA A 188 -17.98 -9.86 -0.45
CA ALA A 188 -17.19 -9.08 0.48
C ALA A 188 -17.94 -7.81 0.89
N GLN A 189 -17.79 -7.42 2.15
CA GLN A 189 -18.37 -6.18 2.66
C GLN A 189 -17.72 -4.97 1.99
N ARG A 190 -18.56 -3.99 1.59
CA ARG A 190 -18.15 -2.71 0.98
C ARG A 190 -18.35 -1.57 1.99
N TYR A 191 -17.60 -0.48 1.84
CA TYR A 191 -17.66 0.71 2.72
C TYR A 191 -17.70 2.03 1.93
#